data_AF-A0A077Z4T9-F1
#
_entry.id   AF-A0A077Z4T9-F1
#
_cell.length_a   1.000
_cell.length_b   1.000
_cell.length_c   1.000
_cell.angle_alpha   90.00
_cell.angle_beta   90.00
_cell.angle_gamma   90.00
#
_symmetry.space_group_name_H-M   'P 1'
#
loop_
_entity.id
_entity.type
_entity.pdbx_description
1 polymer ?
#
loop_
_entity_poly.entity_id
_entity_poly.type
_entity_poly.pdbx_seq_one_letter_code
_entity_poly.pdbx_strand_id
1 'polypeptide(L)'
;MQQKHVSRPSFSDEVSVEEQKIEQVTAEVTRTLNHAQNLLHLVTRSSSSSSTMENFRSNVVVAHVQLLQQLTSEFQRCQNEYLHKIQTRESSYQKYFEPFQNVGAACLPDFERGEATDELGEITMKELQVLEENTLFVKEREREISQISKSIGEINQLFRDLASFVIDQGAVLDRIDCNVEQSSIKTRAALTSIRSAEKYQRKSRKLIVIFVLFGLCVFLIFLMIFVKS
;
A
#
# COMPACT_ATOMS: atom_id res chain seq x y z
N MET A 1 -5.41 -8.25 18.48
CA MET A 1 -6.01 -7.15 19.26
C MET A 1 -7.51 -7.07 19.01
N GLN A 2 -7.97 -6.71 17.80
CA GLN A 2 -9.40 -6.64 17.45
C GLN A 2 -10.23 -7.87 17.84
N GLN A 3 -9.78 -9.09 17.52
CA GLN A 3 -10.48 -10.32 17.92
C GLN A 3 -10.61 -10.45 19.46
N LYS A 4 -9.57 -10.10 20.21
CA LYS A 4 -9.55 -10.13 21.67
C LYS A 4 -10.51 -9.09 22.27
N HIS A 5 -10.58 -7.91 21.66
CA HIS A 5 -11.50 -6.83 22.05
C HIS A 5 -12.96 -7.25 21.84
N VAL A 6 -13.28 -7.84 20.68
CA VAL A 6 -14.63 -8.32 20.37
C VAL A 6 -15.07 -9.47 21.28
N SER A 7 -14.17 -10.35 21.71
CA SER A 7 -14.53 -11.55 22.49
C SER A 7 -14.73 -11.31 23.99
N ARG A 8 -14.40 -10.13 24.55
CA ARG A 8 -14.52 -9.86 25.99
C ARG A 8 -15.82 -9.11 26.31
N PRO A 9 -16.73 -9.66 27.14
CA PRO A 9 -17.98 -8.99 27.55
C PRO A 9 -17.82 -7.94 28.67
N SER A 10 -16.61 -7.44 28.96
CA SER A 10 -16.32 -6.74 30.22
C SER A 10 -16.28 -5.22 30.10
N PHE A 11 -16.86 -4.52 31.07
CA PHE A 11 -16.81 -3.06 31.27
C PHE A 11 -15.54 -2.59 31.99
N SER A 12 -14.46 -3.37 31.96
CA SER A 12 -13.24 -3.05 32.70
C SER A 12 -12.37 -2.04 31.96
N ASP A 13 -11.64 -1.19 32.68
CA ASP A 13 -10.65 -0.22 32.14
C ASP A 13 -9.69 -0.85 31.11
N GLU A 14 -9.40 -2.15 31.23
CA GLU A 14 -8.62 -2.90 30.24
C GLU A 14 -9.19 -2.83 28.81
N VAL A 15 -10.51 -2.75 28.65
CA VAL A 15 -11.17 -2.67 27.34
C VAL A 15 -10.93 -1.30 26.72
N SER A 16 -11.03 -0.21 27.50
CA SER A 16 -10.69 1.14 27.04
C SER A 16 -9.21 1.24 26.61
N VAL A 17 -8.30 0.60 27.33
CA VAL A 17 -6.87 0.57 26.96
C VAL A 17 -6.63 -0.23 25.67
N GLU A 18 -7.31 -1.35 25.47
CA GLU A 18 -7.19 -2.14 24.24
C GLU A 18 -7.83 -1.42 23.05
N GLU A 19 -8.94 -0.72 23.25
CA GLU A 19 -9.60 0.14 22.27
C GLU A 19 -8.66 1.27 21.82
N GLN A 20 -8.10 2.04 22.76
CA GLN A 20 -7.10 3.08 22.47
C GLN A 20 -5.88 2.56 21.70
N LYS A 21 -5.42 1.33 22.00
CA LYS A 21 -4.33 0.69 21.25
C LYS A 21 -4.75 0.36 19.82
N ILE A 22 -5.96 -0.17 19.62
CA ILE A 22 -6.49 -0.45 18.28
C ILE A 22 -6.61 0.86 17.48
N GLU A 23 -7.10 1.93 18.10
CA GLU A 23 -7.17 3.26 17.50
C GLU A 23 -5.79 3.78 17.09
N GLN A 24 -4.81 3.72 17.99
CA GLN A 24 -3.44 4.19 17.75
C GLN A 24 -2.80 3.44 16.58
N VAL A 25 -2.89 2.12 16.58
CA VAL A 25 -2.32 1.27 15.53
C VAL A 25 -3.04 1.47 14.20
N THR A 26 -4.37 1.62 14.21
CA THR A 26 -5.15 1.92 13.00
C THR A 26 -4.73 3.27 12.40
N ALA A 27 -4.53 4.29 13.23
CA ALA A 27 -4.05 5.60 12.79
C ALA A 27 -2.60 5.53 12.26
N GLU A 28 -1.73 4.75 12.89
CA GLU A 28 -0.35 4.54 12.44
C GLU A 28 -0.26 3.82 11.10
N VAL A 29 -1.03 2.74 10.92
CA VAL A 29 -1.12 2.02 9.65
C VAL A 29 -1.61 2.97 8.55
N THR A 30 -2.66 3.75 8.81
CA THR A 30 -3.22 4.70 7.84
C THR A 30 -2.20 5.78 7.47
N ARG A 31 -1.46 6.34 8.44
CA ARG A 31 -0.38 7.30 8.16
C ARG A 31 0.73 6.68 7.31
N THR A 32 1.12 5.44 7.60
CA THR A 32 2.17 4.74 6.87
C THR A 32 1.76 4.45 5.43
N LEU A 33 0.51 4.03 5.21
CA LEU A 33 -0.05 3.82 3.87
C LEU A 33 -0.10 5.14 3.07
N ASN A 34 -0.58 6.23 3.68
CA ASN A 34 -0.56 7.56 3.07
C ASN A 34 0.86 8.02 2.73
N HIS A 35 1.83 7.77 3.62
CA HIS A 35 3.22 8.11 3.38
C HIS A 35 3.80 7.32 2.22
N ALA A 36 3.56 6.01 2.16
CA ALA A 36 3.97 5.15 1.04
C ALA A 36 3.37 5.63 -0.29
N GLN A 37 2.10 6.04 -0.30
CA GLN A 37 1.46 6.62 -1.49
C GLN A 37 2.11 7.95 -1.91
N ASN A 38 2.42 8.84 -0.96
CA ASN A 38 3.12 10.09 -1.25
C ASN A 38 4.51 9.84 -1.85
N LEU A 39 5.27 8.89 -1.30
CA LEU A 39 6.55 8.47 -1.87
C LEU A 39 6.37 7.91 -3.29
N LEU A 40 5.33 7.13 -3.54
CA LEU A 40 5.02 6.61 -4.86
C LEU A 40 4.72 7.73 -5.87
N HIS A 41 3.95 8.76 -5.48
CA HIS A 41 3.74 9.95 -6.31
C HIS A 41 5.06 10.68 -6.61
N LEU A 42 5.97 10.82 -5.63
CA LEU A 42 7.28 11.45 -5.84
C LEU A 42 8.13 10.67 -6.83
N VAL A 43 8.22 9.34 -6.68
CA VAL A 43 8.93 8.46 -7.61
C VAL A 43 8.30 8.50 -8.99
N THR A 44 6.97 8.61 -9.07
CA THR A 44 6.24 8.67 -10.35
C THR A 44 6.50 9.98 -11.11
N ARG A 45 6.66 11.10 -10.38
CA ARG A 45 6.95 12.43 -10.95
C ARG A 45 8.43 12.67 -11.25
N SER A 46 9.32 11.85 -10.71
CA SER A 46 10.77 11.94 -10.97
C SER A 46 11.08 11.59 -12.43
N SER A 47 11.27 12.61 -13.27
CA SER A 47 11.74 12.47 -14.65
C SER A 47 13.24 12.14 -14.66
N SER A 48 13.63 11.04 -15.31
CA SER A 48 15.03 10.66 -15.50
C SER A 48 15.39 10.78 -16.98
N SER A 49 16.52 11.38 -17.32
CA SER A 49 16.96 11.53 -18.72
C SER A 49 17.39 10.21 -19.39
N SER A 50 17.63 9.15 -18.61
CA SER A 50 18.08 7.86 -19.09
C SER A 50 16.90 6.89 -19.22
N SER A 51 16.65 6.40 -20.43
CA SER A 51 15.59 5.43 -20.71
C SER A 51 15.66 4.18 -19.83
N THR A 52 16.87 3.71 -19.49
CA THR A 52 17.06 2.56 -18.59
C THR A 52 16.56 2.84 -17.17
N MET A 53 16.81 4.06 -16.67
CA MET A 53 16.38 4.49 -15.35
C MET A 53 14.85 4.66 -15.30
N GLU A 54 14.25 5.19 -16.37
CA GLU A 54 12.79 5.31 -16.50
C GLU A 54 12.10 3.95 -16.47
N ASN A 55 12.65 2.97 -17.18
CA ASN A 55 12.15 1.60 -17.20
C ASN A 55 12.25 0.92 -15.83
N PHE A 56 13.40 1.03 -15.18
CA PHE A 56 13.59 0.50 -13.82
C PHE A 56 12.60 1.12 -12.84
N ARG A 57 12.45 2.45 -12.88
CA ARG A 57 11.48 3.21 -12.08
C ARG A 57 10.05 2.75 -12.33
N SER A 58 9.65 2.57 -13.59
CA SER A 58 8.32 2.08 -13.96
C SER A 58 8.03 0.71 -13.35
N ASN A 59 8.99 -0.23 -13.42
CA ASN A 59 8.83 -1.56 -12.83
C ASN A 59 8.72 -1.53 -11.31
N VAL A 60 9.54 -0.69 -10.66
CA VAL A 60 9.50 -0.50 -9.21
C VAL A 60 8.15 0.09 -8.78
N VAL A 61 7.65 1.11 -9.49
CA VAL A 61 6.34 1.73 -9.24
C VAL A 61 5.23 0.70 -9.35
N VAL A 62 5.21 -0.13 -10.40
CA VAL A 62 4.21 -1.21 -10.57
C VAL A 62 4.22 -2.18 -9.41
N ALA A 63 5.40 -2.71 -9.06
CA ALA A 63 5.52 -3.67 -7.96
C ALA A 63 5.04 -3.06 -6.63
N HIS A 64 5.36 -1.79 -6.37
CA HIS A 64 4.94 -1.09 -5.15
C HIS A 64 3.45 -0.78 -5.15
N VAL A 65 2.85 -0.40 -6.29
CA VAL A 65 1.40 -0.19 -6.40
C VAL A 65 0.64 -1.48 -6.10
N GLN A 66 1.06 -2.61 -6.69
CA GLN A 66 0.41 -3.90 -6.47
C GLN A 66 0.46 -4.31 -4.99
N LEU A 67 1.63 -4.17 -4.35
CA LEU A 67 1.76 -4.45 -2.92
C LEU A 67 0.90 -3.52 -2.08
N LEU A 68 0.88 -2.22 -2.39
CA LEU A 68 0.11 -1.23 -1.64
C LEU A 68 -1.39 -1.44 -1.79
N GLN A 69 -1.86 -1.87 -2.97
CA GLN A 69 -3.25 -2.27 -3.18
C GLN A 69 -3.63 -3.51 -2.39
N GLN A 70 -2.75 -4.53 -2.34
CA GLN A 70 -2.99 -5.72 -1.54
C GLN A 70 -3.11 -5.36 -0.05
N LEU A 71 -2.15 -4.60 0.48
CA LEU A 71 -2.14 -4.16 1.88
C LEU A 71 -3.37 -3.31 2.22
N THR A 72 -3.73 -2.37 1.35
CA THR A 72 -4.91 -1.50 1.54
C THR A 72 -6.20 -2.32 1.53
N SER A 73 -6.32 -3.31 0.63
CA SER A 73 -7.48 -4.21 0.55
C SER A 73 -7.60 -5.12 1.77
N GLU A 74 -6.49 -5.70 2.22
CA GLU A 74 -6.44 -6.51 3.45
C GLU A 74 -6.82 -5.68 4.68
N PHE A 75 -6.29 -4.46 4.79
CA PHE A 75 -6.61 -3.55 5.89
C PHE A 75 -8.08 -3.14 5.88
N GLN A 76 -8.65 -2.82 4.71
CA GLN A 76 -10.07 -2.51 4.54
C GLN A 76 -10.95 -3.70 4.99
N ARG A 77 -10.60 -4.92 4.58
CA ARG A 77 -11.32 -6.13 4.99
C ARG A 77 -11.30 -6.30 6.50
N CYS A 78 -10.14 -6.12 7.14
CA CYS A 78 -10.02 -6.21 8.59
C CYS A 78 -10.86 -5.14 9.31
N GLN A 79 -10.86 -3.89 8.83
CA GLN A 79 -11.68 -2.81 9.41
C GLN A 79 -13.18 -3.06 9.24
N ASN A 80 -13.63 -3.52 8.07
CA ASN A 80 -15.03 -3.89 7.83
C ASN A 80 -15.46 -5.08 8.71
N GLU A 81 -14.60 -6.11 8.85
CA GLU A 81 -14.86 -7.25 9.72
C GLU A 81 -14.95 -6.82 11.19
N TYR A 82 -14.09 -5.89 11.62
CA TYR A 82 -14.11 -5.33 12.96
C TYR A 82 -15.39 -4.52 13.22
N LEU A 83 -15.78 -3.65 12.28
CA LEU A 83 -17.04 -2.90 12.33
C LEU A 83 -18.24 -3.83 12.46
N HIS A 84 -18.34 -4.84 11.59
CA HIS A 84 -19.43 -5.82 11.62
C HIS A 84 -19.50 -6.55 12.97
N LYS A 85 -18.36 -6.91 13.54
CA LYS A 85 -18.28 -7.56 14.86
C LYS A 85 -18.78 -6.67 15.99
N ILE A 86 -18.47 -5.37 15.96
CA ILE A 86 -18.98 -4.41 16.95
C ILE A 86 -20.47 -4.20 16.79
N GLN A 87 -20.96 -3.98 15.57
CA GLN A 87 -22.39 -3.81 15.29
C GLN A 87 -23.21 -5.05 15.66
N THR A 88 -22.69 -6.26 15.42
CA THR A 88 -23.36 -7.51 15.81
C THR A 88 -23.50 -7.60 17.34
N ARG A 89 -22.46 -7.18 18.09
CA ARG A 89 -22.52 -7.11 19.55
C ARG A 89 -23.53 -6.06 20.01
N GLU A 90 -23.52 -4.88 19.40
CA GLU A 90 -24.45 -3.78 19.71
C GLU A 90 -25.90 -4.21 19.51
N SER A 91 -26.25 -4.76 18.34
CA SER A 91 -27.60 -5.29 18.07
C SER A 91 -28.01 -6.37 19.08
N SER A 92 -27.06 -7.15 19.58
CA SER A 92 -27.30 -8.14 20.62
C SER A 92 -27.59 -7.49 21.97
N TYR A 93 -26.83 -6.46 22.37
CA TYR A 93 -27.03 -5.71 23.62
C TYR A 93 -28.30 -4.87 23.58
N GLN A 94 -28.55 -4.13 22.50
CA GLN A 94 -29.71 -3.23 22.36
C GLN A 94 -31.02 -3.98 22.52
N LYS A 95 -31.10 -5.24 22.06
CA LYS A 95 -32.25 -6.12 22.28
C LYS A 95 -32.57 -6.39 23.76
N TYR A 96 -31.58 -6.37 24.65
CA TYR A 96 -31.78 -6.50 26.10
C TYR A 96 -32.17 -5.18 26.76
N PHE A 97 -31.90 -4.03 26.12
CA PHE A 97 -32.14 -2.70 26.67
C PHE A 97 -33.39 -2.00 26.12
N GLU A 98 -33.95 -2.46 24.99
CA GLU A 98 -35.23 -1.97 24.45
C GLU A 98 -36.37 -1.86 25.49
N PRO A 99 -36.54 -2.80 26.46
CA PRO A 99 -37.56 -2.66 27.49
C PRO A 99 -37.41 -1.40 28.35
N PHE A 100 -36.18 -0.90 28.54
CA PHE A 100 -35.89 0.28 29.37
C PHE A 100 -35.95 1.59 28.58
N GLN A 101 -35.74 1.53 27.26
CA GLN A 101 -35.77 2.71 26.39
C GLN A 101 -37.19 3.25 26.21
N ASN A 102 -38.20 2.34 26.20
CA ASN A 102 -39.62 2.71 26.21
C ASN A 102 -40.09 3.28 27.56
N VAL A 103 -39.45 2.87 28.66
CA VAL A 103 -39.71 3.46 29.99
C VAL A 103 -39.16 4.90 30.04
N GLY A 104 -37.96 5.14 29.50
CA GLY A 104 -37.35 6.48 29.47
C GLY A 104 -38.13 7.52 28.65
N ALA A 105 -38.75 7.14 27.53
CA ALA A 105 -39.54 8.05 26.70
C ALA A 105 -40.92 8.41 27.30
N ALA A 106 -41.49 7.55 28.16
CA ALA A 106 -42.67 7.87 28.95
C ALA A 106 -42.33 8.69 30.22
N CYS A 107 -41.06 8.67 30.65
CA CYS A 107 -40.58 9.25 31.91
C CYS A 107 -39.86 10.62 31.76
N LEU A 108 -39.75 11.20 30.56
CA LEU A 108 -39.30 12.58 30.41
C LEU A 108 -40.48 13.52 30.72
N PRO A 109 -40.47 14.27 31.83
CA PRO A 109 -41.51 15.25 32.09
C PRO A 109 -41.39 16.33 31.02
N ASP A 110 -42.39 16.38 30.14
CA ASP A 110 -42.60 17.52 29.27
C ASP A 110 -42.87 18.73 30.18
N PHE A 111 -41.85 19.56 30.40
CA PHE A 111 -41.87 20.67 31.36
C PHE A 111 -42.92 21.76 31.00
N GLU A 112 -43.67 21.55 29.91
CA GLU A 112 -44.72 22.45 29.43
C GLU A 112 -46.16 22.01 29.77
N ARG A 113 -46.39 20.83 30.40
CA ARG A 113 -47.76 20.36 30.67
C ARG A 113 -48.08 20.22 32.17
N GLY A 114 -48.61 21.31 32.73
CA GLY A 114 -49.04 21.43 34.12
C GLY A 114 -50.32 20.67 34.50
N GLU A 115 -50.31 19.34 34.40
CA GLU A 115 -51.32 18.49 35.05
C GLU A 115 -50.62 17.40 35.86
N ALA A 116 -50.62 17.59 37.18
CA ALA A 116 -50.13 16.64 38.16
C ALA A 116 -51.04 15.40 38.19
N THR A 117 -50.65 14.34 37.48
CA THR A 117 -51.18 12.99 37.70
C THR A 117 -50.30 12.26 38.70
N ASP A 118 -50.93 11.90 39.81
CA ASP A 118 -50.44 11.28 41.06
C ASP A 118 -49.94 9.82 40.89
N GLU A 119 -49.34 9.47 39.75
CA GLU A 119 -48.83 8.12 39.44
C GLU A 119 -47.30 8.06 39.25
N LEU A 120 -46.58 9.16 39.51
CA LEU A 120 -45.12 9.24 39.41
C LEU A 120 -44.43 8.77 40.71
N GLY A 121 -44.86 7.63 41.23
CA GLY A 121 -44.36 7.03 42.47
C GLY A 121 -43.25 6.01 42.21
N GLU A 122 -42.04 6.32 42.65
CA GLU A 122 -40.86 5.44 42.74
C GLU A 122 -40.20 5.00 41.41
N ILE A 123 -39.65 5.95 40.64
CA ILE A 123 -38.43 5.61 39.87
C ILE A 123 -37.37 5.26 40.91
N THR A 124 -36.99 3.99 40.98
CA THR A 124 -36.00 3.55 41.96
C THR A 124 -34.65 4.14 41.53
N MET A 125 -33.84 4.66 42.47
CA MET A 125 -32.48 5.16 42.19
C MET A 125 -31.63 4.19 41.33
N LYS A 126 -31.90 2.88 41.45
CA LYS A 126 -31.34 1.82 40.60
C LYS A 126 -31.72 1.92 39.13
N GLU A 127 -32.95 2.24 38.80
CA GLU A 127 -33.41 2.35 37.41
C GLU A 127 -32.80 3.57 36.72
N LEU A 128 -32.67 4.68 37.45
CA LEU A 128 -31.99 5.88 36.96
C LEU A 128 -30.49 5.60 36.73
N GLN A 129 -29.83 4.90 37.66
CA GLN A 129 -28.43 4.49 37.51
C GLN A 129 -28.23 3.56 36.30
N VAL A 130 -29.11 2.58 36.10
CA VAL A 130 -29.06 1.69 34.94
C VAL A 130 -29.25 2.48 33.63
N LEU A 131 -30.16 3.45 33.61
CA LEU A 131 -30.36 4.30 32.44
C LEU A 131 -29.12 5.15 32.15
N GLU A 132 -28.50 5.75 33.16
CA GLU A 132 -27.26 6.53 33.00
C GLU A 132 -26.12 5.68 32.45
N GLU A 133 -25.87 4.51 33.05
CA GLU A 133 -24.86 3.55 32.58
C GLU A 133 -25.11 3.12 31.13
N ASN A 134 -26.38 2.90 30.75
CA ASN A 134 -26.77 2.59 29.37
C ASN A 134 -26.45 3.74 28.40
N THR A 135 -26.80 4.98 28.75
CA THR A 135 -26.53 6.13 27.87
C THR A 135 -25.03 6.37 27.67
N LEU A 136 -24.22 6.17 28.71
CA LEU A 136 -22.77 6.25 28.62
C LEU A 136 -22.21 5.14 27.73
N PHE A 137 -22.72 3.91 27.88
CA PHE A 137 -22.32 2.78 27.04
C PHE A 137 -22.62 3.02 25.57
N VAL A 138 -23.84 3.48 25.24
CA VAL A 138 -24.23 3.79 23.85
C VAL A 138 -23.33 4.87 23.26
N LYS A 139 -23.07 5.97 23.99
CA LYS A 139 -22.19 7.05 23.52
C LYS A 139 -20.76 6.59 23.23
N GLU A 140 -20.19 5.74 24.08
CA GLU A 140 -18.84 5.20 23.85
C GLU A 140 -18.80 4.30 22.60
N ARG A 141 -19.84 3.48 22.39
CA ARG A 141 -19.93 2.62 21.20
C ARG A 141 -20.15 3.42 19.91
N GLU A 142 -20.99 4.46 19.95
CA GLU A 142 -21.17 5.39 18.81
C GLU A 142 -19.83 6.05 18.42
N ARG A 143 -19.02 6.43 19.42
CA ARG A 143 -17.68 6.96 19.21
C ARG A 143 -16.78 5.94 18.49
N GLU A 144 -16.75 4.69 18.96
CA GLU A 144 -15.96 3.62 18.35
C GLU A 144 -16.35 3.39 16.87
N ILE A 145 -17.66 3.27 16.60
CA ILE A 145 -18.20 3.06 15.25
C ILE A 145 -17.88 4.25 14.33
N SER A 146 -18.02 5.47 14.84
CA SER A 146 -17.70 6.70 14.12
C SER A 146 -16.22 6.72 13.70
N GLN A 147 -15.32 6.30 14.59
CA GLN A 147 -13.90 6.24 14.30
C GLN A 147 -13.52 5.18 13.27
N ILE A 148 -14.10 3.98 13.36
CA ILE A 148 -13.88 2.93 12.36
C ILE A 148 -14.42 3.38 11.00
N SER A 149 -15.59 4.03 10.99
CA SER A 149 -16.20 4.59 9.78
C SER A 149 -15.31 5.65 9.14
N LYS A 150 -14.69 6.54 9.95
CA LYS A 150 -13.70 7.51 9.47
C LYS A 150 -12.47 6.81 8.87
N SER A 151 -11.93 5.80 9.55
CA SER A 151 -10.81 5.00 9.05
C SER A 151 -11.13 4.33 7.71
N ILE A 152 -12.32 3.72 7.58
CA ILE A 152 -12.81 3.14 6.31
C ILE A 152 -12.93 4.22 5.23
N GLY A 153 -13.39 5.42 5.57
CA GLY A 153 -13.43 6.58 4.67
C GLY A 153 -12.05 6.97 4.13
N GLU A 154 -11.04 7.04 5.00
CA GLU A 154 -9.65 7.33 4.63
C GLU A 154 -9.06 6.21 3.74
N ILE A 155 -9.32 4.94 4.06
CA ILE A 155 -8.89 3.79 3.25
C ILE A 155 -9.54 3.82 1.86
N ASN A 156 -10.82 4.17 1.76
CA ASN A 156 -11.50 4.30 0.48
C ASN A 156 -10.89 5.41 -0.39
N GLN A 157 -10.39 6.49 0.21
CA GLN A 157 -9.67 7.53 -0.50
C GLN A 157 -8.33 7.00 -1.03
N LEU A 158 -7.54 6.33 -0.17
CA LEU A 158 -6.31 5.64 -0.59
C LEU A 158 -6.55 4.69 -1.77
N PHE A 159 -7.63 3.90 -1.71
CA PHE A 159 -7.98 2.97 -2.77
C PHE A 159 -8.27 3.66 -4.11
N ARG A 160 -9.01 4.78 -4.09
CA ARG A 160 -9.28 5.56 -5.30
C ARG A 160 -8.02 6.16 -5.90
N ASP A 161 -7.13 6.68 -5.05
CA ASP A 161 -5.87 7.24 -5.51
C ASP A 161 -4.96 6.14 -6.08
N LEU A 162 -4.94 4.95 -5.47
CA LEU A 162 -4.21 3.78 -5.98
C LEU A 162 -4.79 3.23 -7.29
N ALA A 163 -6.11 3.32 -7.48
CA ALA A 163 -6.74 2.92 -8.73
C ALA A 163 -6.24 3.78 -9.90
N SER A 164 -5.97 5.08 -9.67
CA SER A 164 -5.39 5.96 -10.69
C SER A 164 -4.02 5.47 -11.18
N PHE A 165 -3.21 4.87 -10.30
CA PHE A 165 -1.93 4.28 -10.68
C PHE A 165 -2.07 2.99 -11.48
N VAL A 166 -3.16 2.22 -11.34
CA VAL A 166 -3.35 0.94 -12.06
C VAL A 166 -3.91 1.13 -13.45
N ILE A 167 -4.72 2.16 -13.68
CA ILE A 167 -5.24 2.46 -15.02
C ILE A 167 -4.09 2.76 -15.99
N ASP A 168 -2.98 3.34 -15.52
CA ASP A 168 -1.77 3.60 -16.32
C ASP A 168 -0.85 2.37 -16.51
N GLN A 169 -1.09 1.25 -15.81
CA GLN A 169 -0.18 0.08 -15.83
C GLN A 169 -0.34 -0.84 -17.02
N GLY A 170 -1.42 -0.72 -17.81
CA GLY A 170 -1.58 -1.47 -19.06
C GLY A 170 -0.44 -1.23 -20.05
N ALA A 171 0.18 -0.04 -20.02
CA ALA A 171 1.34 0.29 -20.83
C ALA A 171 2.68 -0.17 -20.22
N VAL A 172 2.73 -0.57 -18.95
CA VAL A 172 3.98 -0.95 -18.27
C VAL A 172 4.35 -2.41 -18.53
N LEU A 173 3.36 -3.30 -18.61
CA LEU A 173 3.62 -4.70 -19.01
C LEU A 173 4.22 -4.78 -20.42
N ASP A 174 3.66 -4.01 -21.37
CA ASP A 174 4.18 -3.87 -22.74
C ASP A 174 5.64 -3.36 -22.75
N ARG A 175 5.99 -2.49 -21.79
CA ARG A 175 7.37 -2.00 -21.63
C ARG A 175 8.33 -3.04 -21.05
N ILE A 176 7.89 -3.95 -20.17
CA ILE A 176 8.75 -5.03 -19.65
C ILE A 176 9.14 -5.96 -20.80
N ASP A 177 8.15 -6.38 -21.59
CA ASP A 177 8.38 -7.22 -22.76
C ASP A 177 9.29 -6.50 -23.76
N CYS A 178 9.03 -5.21 -24.03
CA CYS A 178 9.89 -4.37 -24.87
C CYS A 178 11.33 -4.24 -24.33
N ASN A 179 11.52 -4.15 -23.01
CA ASN A 179 12.86 -4.02 -22.41
C ASN A 179 13.65 -5.32 -22.44
N VAL A 180 13.00 -6.45 -22.18
CA VAL A 180 13.60 -7.78 -22.33
C VAL A 180 13.97 -8.01 -23.79
N GLU A 181 13.07 -7.66 -24.71
CA GLU A 181 13.32 -7.73 -26.15
C GLU A 181 14.50 -6.81 -26.55
N GLN A 182 14.52 -5.56 -26.09
CA GLN A 182 15.59 -4.61 -26.39
C GLN A 182 16.94 -5.07 -25.83
N SER A 183 16.97 -5.64 -24.63
CA SER A 183 18.19 -6.22 -24.04
C SER A 183 18.69 -7.42 -24.85
N SER A 184 17.78 -8.28 -25.31
CA SER A 184 18.06 -9.39 -26.22
C SER A 184 18.62 -8.89 -27.56
N ILE A 185 18.01 -7.85 -28.15
CA ILE A 185 18.48 -7.20 -29.39
C ILE A 185 19.87 -6.60 -29.20
N LYS A 186 20.11 -5.83 -28.13
CA LYS A 186 21.41 -5.22 -27.82
C LYS A 186 22.50 -6.28 -27.63
N THR A 187 22.20 -7.37 -26.91
CA THR A 187 23.13 -8.49 -26.72
C THR A 187 23.44 -9.18 -28.04
N ARG A 188 22.43 -9.43 -28.89
CA ARG A 188 22.63 -9.98 -30.23
C ARG A 188 23.51 -9.07 -31.10
N ALA A 189 23.27 -7.75 -31.08
CA ALA A 189 24.07 -6.77 -31.81
C ALA A 189 25.52 -6.67 -31.29
N ALA A 190 25.73 -6.77 -29.97
CA ALA A 190 27.06 -6.82 -29.37
C ALA A 190 27.81 -8.12 -29.76
N LEU A 191 27.12 -9.26 -29.82
CA LEU A 191 27.72 -10.51 -30.28
C LEU A 191 28.11 -10.45 -31.76
N THR A 192 27.32 -9.81 -32.63
CA THR A 192 27.66 -9.66 -34.05
C THR A 192 28.84 -8.71 -34.27
N SER A 193 28.95 -7.64 -33.48
CA SER A 193 30.09 -6.71 -33.54
C SER A 193 31.38 -7.37 -33.06
N ILE A 194 31.36 -8.13 -31.96
CA ILE A 194 32.50 -8.92 -31.48
C ILE A 194 32.95 -9.94 -32.52
N ARG A 195 32.03 -10.71 -33.11
CA ARG A 195 32.35 -11.68 -34.17
C ARG A 195 32.98 -11.02 -35.40
N SER A 196 32.48 -9.85 -35.78
CA SER A 196 33.04 -9.08 -36.90
C SER A 196 34.44 -8.58 -36.57
N ALA A 197 34.66 -8.04 -35.37
CA ALA A 197 35.96 -7.59 -34.87
C ALA A 197 36.98 -8.74 -34.82
N GLU A 198 36.60 -9.94 -34.35
CA GLU A 198 37.45 -11.12 -34.40
C GLU A 198 37.84 -11.50 -35.85
N LYS A 199 36.87 -11.45 -36.78
CA LYS A 199 37.13 -11.73 -38.20
C LYS A 199 38.12 -10.71 -38.80
N TYR A 200 37.97 -9.43 -38.47
CA TYR A 200 38.92 -8.38 -38.86
C TYR A 200 40.31 -8.61 -38.24
N GLN A 201 40.38 -8.94 -36.95
CA GLN A 201 41.64 -9.21 -36.25
C GLN A 201 42.38 -10.43 -36.82
N ARG A 202 41.66 -11.51 -37.17
CA ARG A 202 42.27 -12.69 -37.82
C ARG A 202 42.83 -12.35 -39.20
N LYS A 203 42.15 -11.51 -39.97
CA LYS A 203 42.64 -11.03 -41.27
C LYS A 203 43.86 -10.11 -41.13
N SER A 204 43.82 -9.15 -40.19
CA SER A 204 44.92 -8.22 -39.98
C SER A 204 46.19 -8.92 -39.48
N ARG A 205 46.08 -9.93 -38.62
CA ARG A 205 47.24 -10.75 -38.20
C ARG A 205 47.96 -11.39 -39.39
N LYS A 206 47.22 -11.92 -40.38
CA LYS A 206 47.83 -12.49 -41.60
C LYS A 206 48.54 -11.41 -42.42
N LEU A 207 47.96 -10.23 -42.56
CA LEU A 207 48.58 -9.11 -43.27
C LEU A 207 49.86 -8.61 -42.56
N ILE A 208 49.85 -8.50 -41.24
CA ILE A 208 51.05 -8.10 -40.46
C ILE A 208 52.20 -9.07 -40.74
N VAL A 209 51.95 -10.37 -40.72
CA VAL A 209 52.99 -11.38 -41.05
C VAL A 209 53.52 -11.20 -42.47
N ILE A 210 52.65 -10.92 -43.45
CA ILE A 210 53.05 -10.66 -44.84
C ILE A 210 53.94 -9.39 -44.93
N PHE A 211 53.55 -8.29 -44.28
CA PHE A 211 54.33 -7.06 -44.28
C PHE A 211 55.70 -7.23 -43.60
N VAL A 212 55.76 -7.99 -42.50
CA VAL A 212 57.03 -8.31 -41.82
C VAL A 212 57.95 -9.14 -42.71
N LEU A 213 57.43 -10.18 -43.38
CA LEU A 213 58.21 -10.99 -44.33
C LEU A 213 58.72 -10.15 -45.51
N PHE A 214 57.87 -9.29 -46.07
CA PHE A 214 58.24 -8.39 -47.16
C PHE A 214 59.36 -7.43 -46.75
N GLY A 215 59.25 -6.81 -45.57
CA GLY A 215 60.28 -5.92 -45.03
C GLY A 215 61.63 -6.63 -44.80
N LEU A 216 61.59 -7.88 -44.32
CA LEU A 216 62.80 -8.70 -44.13
C LEU A 216 63.47 -9.02 -45.48
N CYS A 217 62.69 -9.41 -46.50
CA CYS A 217 63.21 -9.65 -47.85
C CYS A 217 63.89 -8.41 -48.44
N VAL A 218 63.25 -7.25 -48.33
CA VAL A 218 63.82 -5.97 -48.82
C VAL A 218 65.12 -5.64 -48.09
N PHE A 219 65.16 -5.81 -46.76
CA PHE A 219 66.36 -5.59 -45.95
C PHE A 219 67.53 -6.50 -46.38
N LEU A 220 67.29 -7.79 -46.64
CA LEU A 220 68.32 -8.70 -47.12
C LEU A 220 68.87 -8.32 -48.50
N ILE A 221 68.01 -7.86 -49.41
CA ILE A 221 68.43 -7.39 -50.74
C ILE A 221 69.34 -6.16 -50.59
N PHE A 222 68.96 -5.18 -49.77
CA PHE A 222 69.78 -4.00 -49.50
C PHE A 222 71.14 -4.37 -48.89
N LEU A 223 71.18 -5.31 -47.93
CA LEU A 223 72.45 -5.81 -47.38
C LEU A 223 73.32 -6.48 -48.46
N MET A 224 72.74 -7.29 -49.34
CA MET A 224 73.48 -7.94 -50.43
C MET A 224 74.11 -6.92 -51.38
N ILE A 225 73.38 -5.84 -51.70
CA ILE A 225 73.88 -4.76 -52.57
C ILE A 225 75.00 -4.00 -51.88
N PHE A 226 74.82 -3.64 -50.59
CA PHE A 226 75.81 -2.89 -49.82
C PHE A 226 77.11 -3.68 -49.57
N VAL A 227 77.02 -4.99 -49.32
CA VAL A 227 78.20 -5.86 -49.10
C VAL A 227 78.95 -6.15 -50.40
N LYS A 228 78.25 -6.16 -51.55
CA LYS A 228 78.86 -6.43 -52.86
C LYS A 228 79.49 -5.18 -53.49
N SER A 229 79.06 -3.98 -53.08
CA SER A 229 79.66 -2.70 -53.47
C SER A 229 80.90 -2.37 -52.64
#